data_AF-A0A373CH49-F1
#
_entry.id   AF-A0A373CH49-F1
#
_cell.length_a   1.000
_cell.length_b   1.000
_cell.length_c   1.000
_cell.angle_alpha   90.00
_cell.angle_beta   90.00
_cell.angle_gamma   90.00
#
_symmetry.space_group_name_H-M   'P 1'
#
loop_
_entity.id
_entity.type
_entity.pdbx_description
1 polymer ?
#
loop_
_entity_poly.entity_id
_entity_poly.type
_entity_poly.pdbx_seq_one_letter_code
_entity_poly.pdbx_strand_id
1 'polypeptide(L)'
;MAIKYTEEQLNSVDKSMLIQMFLNQQEQLEKVSANLHSLDTKMQAMMEQLIIGNKNRFGRSSEKMEDTQQMRFIEVDGTLVFFNEAEAVCDLDAPEPETVVVKLFCNTCG
;
A
#
# COMPACT_ATOMS: atom_id res chain seq x y z
N MET A 1 38.81 2.91 -12.86
CA MET A 1 39.49 1.61 -12.66
C MET A 1 40.30 1.72 -11.38
N ALA A 2 40.11 0.83 -10.42
CA ALA A 2 40.91 0.85 -9.18
C ALA A 2 42.36 0.43 -9.51
N ILE A 3 43.33 1.23 -9.09
CA ILE A 3 44.75 0.91 -9.26
C ILE A 3 45.06 -0.29 -8.35
N LYS A 4 45.53 -1.38 -8.94
CA LYS A 4 45.97 -2.57 -8.21
C LYS A 4 47.50 -2.58 -8.20
N TYR A 5 48.07 -2.74 -7.01
CA TYR A 5 49.51 -2.87 -6.83
C TYR A 5 49.86 -4.34 -6.64
N THR A 6 50.99 -4.76 -7.20
CA THR A 6 51.57 -6.08 -6.91
C THR A 6 52.34 -6.04 -5.58
N GLU A 7 52.57 -7.20 -4.98
CA GLU A 7 53.33 -7.30 -3.73
C GLU A 7 54.76 -6.72 -3.88
N GLU A 8 55.42 -6.99 -5.00
CA GLU A 8 56.74 -6.44 -5.32
C GLU A 8 56.74 -4.91 -5.37
N GLN A 9 55.69 -4.31 -5.96
CA GLN A 9 55.54 -2.86 -5.99
C GLN A 9 55.35 -2.29 -4.58
N LEU A 10 54.52 -2.92 -3.75
CA LEU A 10 54.29 -2.47 -2.37
C LEU A 10 55.55 -2.58 -1.51
N ASN A 11 56.36 -3.63 -1.71
CA ASN A 11 57.62 -3.83 -0.99
C ASN A 11 58.70 -2.80 -1.37
N SER A 12 58.57 -2.15 -2.53
CA SER A 12 59.49 -1.09 -2.99
C SER A 12 59.06 0.32 -2.60
N VAL A 13 57.86 0.49 -2.04
CA VAL A 13 57.27 1.80 -1.74
C VAL A 13 57.59 2.24 -0.32
N ASP A 14 57.80 3.54 -0.14
CA ASP A 14 58.05 4.14 1.16
C ASP A 14 56.93 3.87 2.18
N LYS A 15 57.32 3.67 3.44
CA LYS A 15 56.39 3.40 4.53
C LYS A 15 55.33 4.49 4.71
N SER A 16 55.69 5.76 4.49
CA SER A 16 54.76 6.89 4.55
C SER A 16 53.66 6.80 3.49
N MET A 17 54.01 6.37 2.28
CA MET A 17 53.08 6.18 1.18
C MET A 17 52.15 4.98 1.44
N LEU A 18 52.67 3.88 1.99
CA LEU A 18 51.85 2.74 2.43
C LEU A 18 50.81 3.15 3.50
N ILE A 19 51.21 3.95 4.48
CA ILE A 19 50.29 4.48 5.51
C ILE A 19 49.19 5.33 4.86
N GLN A 20 49.56 6.23 3.93
CA GLN A 20 48.58 7.09 3.26
C GLN A 20 47.60 6.29 2.39
N MET A 21 48.09 5.24 1.68
CA MET A 21 47.23 4.33 0.94
C MET A 21 46.24 3.61 1.85
N PHE A 22 46.68 3.17 3.03
CA PHE A 22 45.82 2.50 4.00
C PHE A 22 44.75 3.44 4.58
N LEU A 23 45.11 4.68 4.93
CA LEU A 23 44.16 5.69 5.39
C LEU A 23 43.10 5.99 4.32
N ASN A 24 43.52 6.11 3.05
CA ASN A 24 42.59 6.32 1.94
C ASN A 24 41.65 5.11 1.74
N GLN A 25 42.15 3.89 1.93
CA GLN A 25 41.31 2.68 1.90
C GLN A 25 40.27 2.67 3.03
N GLN A 26 40.60 3.12 4.24
CA GLN A 26 39.64 3.24 5.35
C GLN A 26 38.50 4.18 4.99
N GLU A 27 38.82 5.38 4.50
CA GLU A 27 37.82 6.37 4.09
C GLU A 27 36.93 5.86 2.94
N GLN A 28 37.53 5.17 1.95
CA GLN A 28 36.77 4.57 0.86
C GLN A 28 35.85 3.44 1.34
N LEU A 29 36.30 2.60 2.26
CA LEU A 29 35.48 1.54 2.85
C LEU A 29 34.29 2.10 3.63
N GLU A 30 34.50 3.16 4.42
CA GLU A 30 33.43 3.85 5.13
C GLU A 30 32.38 4.42 4.17
N LYS A 31 32.83 5.08 3.09
CA LYS A 31 31.92 5.59 2.04
C LYS A 31 31.11 4.48 1.38
N VAL A 32 31.75 3.37 1.03
CA VAL A 32 31.07 2.21 0.43
C VAL A 32 30.07 1.60 1.41
N SER A 33 30.44 1.45 2.68
CA SER A 33 29.55 0.95 3.73
C SER A 33 28.32 1.85 3.90
N ALA A 34 28.50 3.17 3.99
CA ALA A 34 27.41 4.13 4.09
C ALA A 34 26.48 4.07 2.85
N ASN A 35 27.06 3.96 1.66
CA ASN A 35 26.29 3.81 0.41
C ASN A 35 25.49 2.52 0.39
N LEU A 36 26.07 1.41 0.87
CA LEU A 36 25.40 0.11 0.95
C LEU A 36 24.22 0.17 1.93
N HIS A 37 24.40 0.76 3.11
CA HIS A 37 23.31 0.99 4.06
C HIS A 37 22.20 1.86 3.49
N SER A 38 22.54 2.94 2.77
CA SER A 38 21.55 3.79 2.09
C SER A 38 20.78 3.01 1.02
N LEU A 39 21.48 2.18 0.25
CA LEU A 39 20.87 1.36 -0.79
C LEU A 39 19.92 0.31 -0.20
N ASP A 40 20.32 -0.37 0.87
CA ASP A 40 19.50 -1.34 1.59
C ASP A 40 18.21 -0.71 2.10
N THR A 41 18.31 0.47 2.73
CA THR A 41 17.15 1.23 3.21
C THR A 41 16.20 1.60 2.06
N LYS A 42 16.73 2.04 0.91
CA LYS A 42 15.92 2.36 -0.28
C LYS A 42 15.25 1.11 -0.86
N MET A 43 15.94 -0.02 -0.85
CA MET A 43 15.39 -1.30 -1.33
C MET A 43 14.25 -1.78 -0.43
N GLN A 44 14.39 -1.64 0.89
CA GLN A 44 13.32 -1.93 1.83
C GLN A 44 12.09 -1.03 1.59
N ALA A 45 12.27 0.27 1.43
CA ALA A 45 11.18 1.20 1.13
C ALA A 45 10.50 0.89 -0.22
N MET A 46 11.28 0.52 -1.25
CA MET A 46 10.73 0.10 -2.55
C MET A 46 9.90 -1.18 -2.42
N MET A 47 10.37 -2.17 -1.66
CA MET A 47 9.64 -3.41 -1.42
C MET A 47 8.31 -3.14 -0.71
N GLU A 48 8.31 -2.26 0.30
CA GLU A 48 7.09 -1.85 0.98
C GLU A 48 6.09 -1.18 0.03
N GLN A 49 6.56 -0.25 -0.82
CA GLN A 49 5.71 0.39 -1.84
C GLN A 49 5.14 -0.62 -2.85
N LEU A 50 5.92 -1.62 -3.27
CA LEU A 50 5.43 -2.68 -4.16
C LEU A 50 4.33 -3.52 -3.50
N ILE A 51 4.51 -3.88 -2.22
CA ILE A 51 3.49 -4.61 -1.45
C ILE A 51 2.23 -3.77 -1.30
N ILE A 52 2.35 -2.48 -0.95
CA ILE A 52 1.22 -1.55 -0.83
C ILE A 52 0.53 -1.36 -2.19
N GLY A 53 1.27 -1.18 -3.28
CA GLY A 53 0.72 -1.04 -4.62
C GLY A 53 -0.05 -2.28 -5.05
N ASN A 54 0.48 -3.47 -4.78
CA ASN A 54 -0.23 -4.73 -5.00
C ASN A 54 -1.47 -4.84 -4.11
N LYS A 55 -1.39 -4.49 -2.83
CA LYS A 55 -2.57 -4.44 -1.95
C LYS A 55 -3.60 -3.38 -2.36
N ASN A 56 -3.21 -2.26 -2.96
CA ASN A 56 -4.19 -1.29 -3.45
C ASN A 56 -4.84 -1.75 -4.77
N ARG A 57 -4.12 -2.55 -5.56
CA ARG A 57 -4.62 -3.17 -6.80
C ARG A 57 -5.47 -4.42 -6.57
N PHE A 58 -5.19 -5.18 -5.51
CA PHE A 58 -5.86 -6.46 -5.19
C PHE A 58 -6.67 -6.42 -3.87
N GLY A 59 -6.50 -5.40 -3.04
CA GLY A 59 -7.23 -5.13 -1.78
C GLY A 59 -8.35 -4.09 -1.92
N ARG A 60 -8.51 -3.51 -3.12
CA ARG A 60 -9.84 -3.53 -3.74
C ARG A 60 -10.04 -4.89 -4.38
N SER A 61 -10.03 -5.92 -3.55
CA SER A 61 -10.94 -7.01 -3.79
C SER A 61 -12.28 -6.29 -3.80
N SER A 62 -12.79 -6.01 -5.00
CA SER A 62 -14.22 -6.11 -5.16
C SER A 62 -14.51 -7.50 -4.61
N GLU A 63 -14.96 -7.55 -3.35
CA GLU A 63 -16.00 -8.51 -3.04
C GLU A 63 -17.03 -8.24 -4.12
N LYS A 64 -16.91 -8.96 -5.23
CA LYS A 64 -18.03 -9.18 -6.10
C LYS A 64 -18.86 -10.11 -5.26
N MET A 65 -19.67 -9.51 -4.39
CA MET A 65 -20.80 -10.21 -3.83
C MET A 65 -21.50 -10.76 -5.08
N GLU A 66 -21.62 -12.09 -5.18
CA GLU A 66 -22.53 -12.76 -6.11
C GLU A 66 -24.00 -12.40 -5.79
N ASP A 67 -24.23 -11.25 -5.16
CA ASP A 67 -25.53 -10.75 -4.82
C ASP A 67 -25.89 -9.78 -5.94
N THR A 68 -26.68 -10.30 -6.86
CA THR A 68 -27.35 -9.61 -7.96
C THR A 68 -28.34 -8.54 -7.47
N GLN A 69 -28.19 -8.07 -6.23
CA GLN A 69 -29.17 -7.28 -5.49
C GLN A 69 -28.74 -5.84 -5.21
N GLN A 70 -27.67 -5.35 -5.85
CA GLN A 70 -27.20 -4.00 -5.50
C GLN A 70 -28.11 -2.85 -5.99
N MET A 71 -28.86 -3.02 -7.09
CA MET A 71 -30.03 -2.20 -7.48
C MET A 71 -30.83 -2.98 -8.55
N ARG A 72 -32.14 -3.21 -8.37
CA ARG A 72 -32.99 -3.77 -9.43
C ARG A 72 -33.79 -2.66 -10.11
N PHE A 73 -33.68 -2.59 -11.43
CA PHE A 73 -34.46 -1.69 -12.26
C PHE A 73 -35.68 -2.45 -12.79
N ILE A 74 -36.87 -1.96 -12.46
CA ILE A 74 -38.11 -2.43 -13.07
C ILE A 74 -38.77 -1.24 -13.74
N GLU A 75 -39.12 -1.42 -15.00
CA GLU A 75 -39.93 -0.48 -15.75
C GLU A 75 -41.40 -0.85 -15.56
N VAL A 76 -42.15 0.01 -14.88
CA VAL A 76 -43.61 -0.09 -14.77
C VAL A 76 -44.18 1.11 -15.51
N ASP A 77 -45.03 0.85 -16.51
CA ASP A 77 -45.70 1.87 -17.31
C ASP A 77 -44.77 2.97 -17.89
N GLY A 78 -43.60 2.56 -18.39
CA GLY A 78 -42.64 3.47 -19.04
C GLY A 78 -41.83 4.35 -18.09
N THR A 79 -41.95 4.14 -16.77
CA THR A 79 -41.19 4.86 -15.75
C THR A 79 -40.25 3.90 -15.04
N LEU A 80 -38.95 4.24 -15.03
CA LEU A 80 -37.92 3.51 -14.29
C LEU A 80 -38.05 3.82 -12.78
N VAL A 81 -38.43 2.81 -11.99
CA VAL A 81 -38.57 2.93 -10.54
C VAL A 81 -37.39 2.25 -9.84
N PHE A 82 -36.82 2.92 -8.84
CA PHE A 82 -35.65 2.46 -8.07
C PHE A 82 -36.12 1.78 -6.78
N PHE A 83 -35.75 0.51 -6.60
CA PHE A 83 -35.98 -0.18 -5.32
C PHE A 83 -34.65 -0.55 -4.66
N ASN A 84 -34.52 -0.21 -3.38
CA ASN A 84 -33.58 -0.89 -2.50
C ASN A 84 -34.19 -2.26 -2.11
N GLU A 85 -33.37 -3.25 -1.75
CA GLU A 85 -33.79 -4.65 -1.46
C GLU A 85 -34.95 -4.72 -0.45
N ALA A 86 -34.95 -3.86 0.58
CA ALA A 86 -36.03 -3.78 1.57
C ALA A 86 -37.39 -3.35 1.01
N GLU A 87 -37.41 -2.60 -0.10
CA GLU A 87 -38.64 -2.12 -0.75
C GLU A 87 -39.10 -3.05 -1.88
N ALA A 88 -38.16 -3.78 -2.52
CA ALA A 88 -38.49 -4.75 -3.59
C ALA A 88 -39.15 -6.04 -3.07
N VAL A 89 -39.00 -6.33 -1.78
CA VAL A 89 -39.56 -7.52 -1.09
C VAL A 89 -40.68 -7.09 -0.11
N CYS A 90 -41.40 -6.01 -0.41
CA CYS A 90 -42.59 -5.62 0.34
C CYS A 90 -43.81 -6.36 -0.23
N ASP A 91 -44.35 -7.31 0.54
CA ASP A 91 -45.57 -8.04 0.19
C ASP A 91 -46.77 -7.11 0.39
N LEU A 92 -47.42 -6.69 -0.70
CA LEU A 92 -48.49 -5.67 -0.67
C LEU A 92 -49.76 -6.12 0.08
N ASP A 93 -49.90 -7.43 0.31
CA ASP A 93 -50.98 -8.03 1.11
C ASP A 93 -50.63 -8.19 2.59
N ALA A 94 -49.39 -7.85 3.01
CA ALA A 94 -49.02 -7.87 4.40
C ALA A 94 -49.71 -6.71 5.14
N PRO A 95 -50.43 -6.97 6.26
CA PRO A 95 -51.07 -5.91 7.02
C PRO A 95 -50.00 -4.94 7.55
N GLU A 96 -50.24 -3.64 7.38
CA GLU A 96 -49.35 -2.61 7.91
C GLU A 96 -49.14 -2.82 9.42
N PRO A 97 -47.89 -2.80 9.91
CA PRO A 97 -47.63 -2.96 11.33
C PRO A 97 -48.21 -1.76 12.09
N GLU A 98 -49.16 -2.03 12.99
CA GLU A 98 -49.71 -1.05 13.93
C GLU A 98 -48.66 -0.67 15.00
N THR A 99 -47.59 0.02 14.61
CA THR A 99 -46.79 0.97 15.41
C THR A 99 -45.48 1.28 14.68
N VAL A 100 -45.47 2.39 13.92
CA VAL A 100 -44.21 3.05 13.57
C VAL A 100 -43.71 3.74 14.85
N VAL A 101 -42.86 3.07 15.63
CA VAL A 101 -42.08 3.76 16.66
C VAL A 101 -41.07 4.63 15.93
N VAL A 102 -41.46 5.87 15.66
CA VAL A 102 -40.51 6.92 15.28
C VAL A 102 -39.60 7.15 16.48
N LYS A 103 -38.51 6.39 16.58
CA LYS A 103 -37.36 6.80 17.39
C LYS A 103 -36.73 8.00 16.67
N LEU A 104 -37.31 9.17 16.92
CA LEU A 104 -36.60 10.44 16.83
C LEU A 104 -35.42 10.32 17.78
N PHE A 105 -34.26 9.88 17.28
CA PHE A 105 -33.00 10.12 17.95
C PHE A 105 -32.69 11.62 17.84
N CYS A 106 -33.39 12.40 18.67
CA CYS A 106 -32.91 13.70 19.11
C CYS A 106 -31.75 13.43 20.07
N ASN A 107 -30.52 13.51 19.56
CA ASN A 107 -29.37 13.79 20.41
C ASN A 107 -28.81 15.13 19.96
N THR A 108 -29.37 16.16 20.58
CA THR A 108 -28.69 17.44 20.79
C THR A 108 -27.25 17.23 21.23
N CYS A 109 -26.39 18.03 20.62
CA CYS A 109 -25.12 18.54 21.12
C CYS A 109 -24.94 18.39 22.64
N GLY A 110 -23.84 17.75 23.05
CA GLY A 110 -23.34 17.64 24.41
C GLY A 110 -21.93 17.07 24.38
#